data_AF-A0A3S1BTV0-F1
#
_entry.id   AF-A0A3S1BTV0-F1
#
_cell.length_a   1.000
_cell.length_b   1.000
_cell.length_c   1.000
_cell.angle_alpha   90.00
_cell.angle_beta   90.00
_cell.angle_gamma   90.00
#
_symmetry.space_group_name_H-M   'P 1'
#
loop_
_entity.id
_entity.type
_entity.pdbx_description
1 polymer ?
#
loop_
_entity_poly.entity_id
_entity_poly.type
_entity_poly.pdbx_seq_one_letter_code
_entity_poly.pdbx_strand_id
1 'polypeptide(L)'
;MSVTGVLQVWVAALLVHLAASKVVLRPEGFLKLPTYVGTTTFNAGVANKAAYDSVTNLLYVVGHDNDVMQIINMKDSLTNPVHARSIRFDPLNQGFPNDVKVCRGGLPTLEFLAISFETKNNLEQAHVHLYQLLEQPGDALVRLKTVATVEGYDPNSIAWHKDCTELVVVSQGTMHVLNGELVDPKPSVDVLIPRLGLNVDRRTVPFSETAITSARVRQVMTKCDTGSYTQLISHVEDLEPNFVVVDDDNIAYVLMQSNNAIGRMDLQDPLTPMSYHNMGRKDWSQYKMDTSYEDGGINQNPHSMTSLYQPAHAVAFKFANKTWLATADTANIRRHNIRSGSTTLCNFDESVVGATWTRSNTFSSFMDANTAAQLKTNMSSNAITGRLPFCQLKTFQDGYNPLQLSYSYLTTYGGRGWSLIDASDMSRVYDSGDIMETYFASSAATDSDKAVYNSYYQAPQSAQSQYVDRTSINTGPNPTAIATGNINGTQVVVVANGNIGGLYTFSITLDGSGAPQVGFEGFIRRGSPGLTWANAYVRSDDAVGEPGIEDLLWIEDEGQHVVVAISKIAGVASFYEVQLQ
;
A
#
# COMPACT_ATOMS: atom_id res chain seq x y z
N MET A 1 58.74 -34.20 46.57
CA MET A 1 58.71 -32.94 45.78
C MET A 1 57.59 -33.06 44.78
N SER A 2 56.63 -32.15 44.89
CA SER A 2 55.41 -32.05 44.09
C SER A 2 55.71 -31.65 42.65
N VAL A 3 55.13 -32.37 41.67
CA VAL A 3 54.92 -31.83 40.32
C VAL A 3 53.48 -32.14 39.93
N THR A 4 52.63 -31.13 40.05
CA THR A 4 51.27 -31.08 39.50
C THR A 4 51.37 -30.73 38.02
N GLY A 5 51.04 -31.68 37.14
CA GLY A 5 50.82 -31.43 35.71
C GLY A 5 49.35 -31.17 35.44
N VAL A 6 49.01 -29.94 35.07
CA VAL A 6 47.67 -29.54 34.63
C VAL A 6 47.53 -29.93 33.15
N LEU A 7 46.57 -30.82 32.86
CA LEU A 7 46.17 -31.16 31.50
C LEU A 7 45.10 -30.15 31.04
N GLN A 8 45.48 -29.17 30.23
CA GLN A 8 44.51 -28.27 29.56
C GLN A 8 43.95 -28.98 28.32
N VAL A 9 42.67 -29.37 28.41
CA VAL A 9 41.87 -29.80 27.26
C VAL A 9 41.38 -28.54 26.54
N TRP A 10 41.90 -28.28 25.35
CA TRP A 10 41.37 -27.27 24.44
C TRP A 10 40.12 -27.83 23.75
N VAL A 11 38.93 -27.41 24.19
CA VAL A 11 37.70 -27.59 23.42
C VAL A 11 37.69 -26.52 22.35
N ALA A 12 38.03 -26.90 21.11
CA ALA A 12 37.81 -26.05 19.95
C ALA A 12 36.29 -25.97 19.70
N ALA A 13 35.68 -24.86 20.09
CA ALA A 13 34.34 -24.50 19.65
C ALA A 13 34.39 -24.26 18.14
N LEU A 14 33.90 -25.22 17.37
CA LEU A 14 33.65 -25.05 15.94
C LEU A 14 32.49 -24.04 15.81
N LEU A 15 32.83 -22.76 15.65
CA LEU A 15 31.88 -21.74 15.19
C LEU A 15 31.50 -22.09 13.76
N VAL A 16 30.42 -22.85 13.60
CA VAL A 16 29.73 -22.96 12.31
C VAL A 16 29.14 -21.58 12.04
N HIS A 17 29.85 -20.78 11.23
CA HIS A 17 29.20 -19.66 10.54
C HIS A 17 28.18 -20.29 9.59
N LEU A 18 26.93 -20.38 10.03
CA LEU A 18 25.81 -20.48 9.12
C LEU A 18 25.85 -19.20 8.29
N ALA A 19 26.36 -19.29 7.07
CA ALA A 19 26.18 -18.22 6.10
C ALA A 19 24.66 -17.99 6.00
N ALA A 20 24.21 -16.78 6.31
CA ALA A 20 22.80 -16.44 6.13
C ALA A 20 22.49 -16.58 4.64
N SER A 21 21.55 -17.45 4.30
CA SER A 21 21.12 -17.67 2.93
C SER A 21 20.55 -16.36 2.38
N LYS A 22 21.04 -15.92 1.22
CA LYS A 22 20.61 -14.65 0.62
C LYS A 22 19.30 -14.87 -0.14
N VAL A 23 18.33 -13.97 0.01
CA VAL A 23 17.12 -14.01 -0.82
C VAL A 23 17.40 -13.34 -2.16
N VAL A 24 17.05 -14.00 -3.26
CA VAL A 24 17.21 -13.46 -4.60
C VAL A 24 15.90 -13.55 -5.37
N LEU A 25 15.47 -12.43 -5.94
CA LEU A 25 14.39 -12.36 -6.91
C LEU A 25 14.96 -12.44 -8.32
N ARG A 26 14.46 -13.37 -9.13
CA ARG A 26 14.83 -13.53 -10.54
C ARG A 26 13.66 -13.12 -11.43
N PRO A 27 13.83 -12.17 -12.36
CA PRO A 27 12.79 -11.78 -13.27
C PRO A 27 12.63 -12.88 -14.34
N GLU A 28 11.48 -13.56 -14.37
CA GLU A 28 11.26 -14.69 -15.28
C GLU A 28 10.17 -14.39 -16.34
N GLY A 29 8.99 -13.92 -15.91
CA GLY A 29 7.87 -13.67 -16.82
C GLY A 29 7.41 -12.23 -16.85
N PHE A 30 6.89 -11.80 -18.00
CA PHE A 30 6.35 -10.47 -18.21
C PHE A 30 5.19 -10.51 -19.22
N LEU A 31 3.97 -10.29 -18.74
CA LEU A 31 2.75 -10.31 -19.57
C LEU A 31 2.17 -8.90 -19.72
N LYS A 32 2.13 -8.42 -20.96
CA LYS A 32 1.33 -7.24 -21.33
C LYS A 32 -0.11 -7.67 -21.49
N LEU A 33 -0.99 -7.08 -20.70
CA LEU A 33 -2.38 -7.47 -20.65
C LEU A 33 -3.16 -6.71 -21.74
N PRO A 34 -3.96 -7.39 -22.55
CA PRO A 34 -4.73 -6.74 -23.60
C PRO A 34 -5.97 -6.06 -23.03
N THR A 35 -6.49 -5.08 -23.76
CA THR A 35 -7.88 -4.64 -23.59
C THR A 35 -8.84 -5.77 -23.99
N TYR A 36 -10.12 -5.65 -23.70
CA TYR A 36 -11.11 -6.67 -24.09
C TYR A 36 -11.16 -6.95 -25.61
N VAL A 37 -10.73 -6.01 -26.45
CA VAL A 37 -10.64 -6.20 -27.91
C VAL A 37 -9.34 -6.87 -28.37
N GLY A 38 -8.50 -7.34 -27.45
CA GLY A 38 -7.29 -8.12 -27.73
C GLY A 38 -6.03 -7.29 -28.02
N THR A 39 -6.08 -5.96 -27.88
CA THR A 39 -4.93 -5.09 -28.15
C THR A 39 -4.21 -4.71 -26.87
N THR A 40 -2.89 -4.86 -26.83
CA THR A 40 -2.06 -4.33 -25.73
C THR A 40 -1.81 -2.85 -25.93
N THR A 41 -2.29 -2.02 -25.01
CA THR A 41 -2.14 -0.56 -25.06
C THR A 41 -1.55 -0.06 -23.75
N PHE A 42 -0.50 0.77 -23.82
CA PHE A 42 0.13 1.34 -22.65
C PHE A 42 -0.84 2.27 -21.91
N ASN A 43 -0.89 2.17 -20.58
CA ASN A 43 -1.76 2.96 -19.70
C ASN A 43 -3.25 2.89 -20.08
N ALA A 44 -3.70 1.69 -20.45
CA ALA A 44 -5.10 1.44 -20.80
C ALA A 44 -6.00 1.11 -19.60
N GLY A 45 -5.46 0.98 -18.39
CA GLY A 45 -6.25 0.70 -17.18
C GLY A 45 -6.73 -0.74 -17.04
N VAL A 46 -6.01 -1.68 -17.65
CA VAL A 46 -6.40 -3.10 -17.76
C VAL A 46 -5.99 -3.97 -16.56
N ALA A 47 -5.36 -3.37 -15.54
CA ALA A 47 -4.88 -4.06 -14.35
C ALA A 47 -4.80 -3.10 -13.14
N ASN A 48 -5.22 -3.52 -11.93
CA ASN A 48 -4.90 -2.85 -10.67
C ASN A 48 -4.72 -3.85 -9.50
N LYS A 49 -5.63 -4.82 -9.34
CA LYS A 49 -5.68 -5.79 -8.24
C LYS A 49 -5.80 -7.19 -8.81
N ALA A 50 -5.29 -8.16 -8.07
CA ALA A 50 -5.36 -9.54 -8.50
C ALA A 50 -5.63 -10.52 -7.36
N ALA A 51 -6.08 -11.71 -7.75
CA ALA A 51 -6.27 -12.85 -6.87
C ALA A 51 -5.84 -14.11 -7.58
N TYR A 52 -5.17 -14.99 -6.84
CA TYR A 52 -4.73 -16.28 -7.34
C TYR A 52 -5.56 -17.41 -6.74
N ASP A 53 -6.01 -18.33 -7.59
CA ASP A 53 -6.60 -19.60 -7.18
C ASP A 53 -5.55 -20.71 -7.30
N SER A 54 -5.06 -21.19 -6.15
CA SER A 54 -4.03 -22.23 -6.07
C SER A 54 -4.50 -23.61 -6.47
N VAL A 55 -5.82 -23.87 -6.53
CA VAL A 55 -6.33 -25.20 -6.94
C VAL A 55 -6.39 -25.33 -8.46
N THR A 56 -6.71 -24.24 -9.16
CA THR A 56 -6.85 -24.24 -10.62
C THR A 56 -5.66 -23.60 -11.32
N ASN A 57 -4.73 -23.04 -10.54
CA ASN A 57 -3.60 -22.23 -10.97
C ASN A 57 -4.03 -21.08 -11.91
N LEU A 58 -5.15 -20.43 -11.60
CA LEU A 58 -5.65 -19.28 -12.34
C LEU A 58 -5.39 -17.99 -11.58
N LEU A 59 -4.81 -17.01 -12.27
CA LEU A 59 -4.65 -15.66 -11.78
C LEU A 59 -5.69 -14.75 -12.42
N TYR A 60 -6.51 -14.13 -11.58
CA TYR A 60 -7.53 -13.15 -11.94
C TYR A 60 -6.95 -11.75 -11.72
N VAL A 61 -6.92 -10.91 -12.76
CA VAL A 61 -6.45 -9.52 -12.65
C VAL A 61 -7.57 -8.60 -13.10
N VAL A 62 -8.08 -7.74 -12.22
CA VAL A 62 -9.10 -6.74 -12.60
C VAL A 62 -8.46 -5.43 -13.02
N GLY A 63 -9.09 -4.74 -13.96
CA GLY A 63 -8.68 -3.41 -14.44
C GLY A 63 -9.86 -2.44 -14.34
N HIS A 64 -9.79 -1.54 -13.35
CA HIS A 64 -10.84 -0.56 -13.08
C HIS A 64 -11.15 0.33 -14.29
N ASP A 65 -10.14 1.06 -14.82
CA ASP A 65 -10.37 2.10 -15.85
C ASP A 65 -10.70 1.51 -17.23
N ASN A 66 -10.64 0.18 -17.40
CA ASN A 66 -11.02 -0.54 -18.62
C ASN A 66 -12.13 -1.57 -18.42
N ASP A 67 -12.84 -1.55 -17.28
CA ASP A 67 -14.01 -2.41 -17.04
C ASP A 67 -13.76 -3.90 -17.35
N VAL A 68 -12.57 -4.41 -17.01
CA VAL A 68 -12.10 -5.74 -17.47
C VAL A 68 -11.61 -6.62 -16.32
N MET A 69 -11.68 -7.94 -16.52
CA MET A 69 -10.93 -8.95 -15.78
C MET A 69 -10.14 -9.82 -16.75
N GLN A 70 -8.85 -9.98 -16.48
CA GLN A 70 -7.94 -10.88 -17.19
C GLN A 70 -7.91 -12.23 -16.48
N ILE A 71 -7.97 -13.30 -17.26
CA ILE A 71 -7.71 -14.67 -16.79
C ILE A 71 -6.34 -15.09 -17.33
N ILE A 72 -5.40 -15.33 -16.42
CA ILE A 72 -4.05 -15.79 -16.72
C ILE A 72 -3.94 -17.25 -16.24
N ASN A 73 -3.60 -18.14 -17.16
CA ASN A 73 -3.42 -19.56 -16.86
C ASN A 73 -1.96 -19.82 -16.45
N MET A 74 -1.77 -20.24 -15.21
CA MET A 74 -0.46 -20.53 -14.61
C MET A 74 -0.23 -22.03 -14.40
N LYS A 75 -1.13 -22.90 -14.88
CA LYS A 75 -1.07 -24.35 -14.65
C LYS A 75 0.19 -25.02 -15.16
N ASP A 76 0.70 -24.59 -16.32
CA ASP A 76 1.90 -25.16 -16.91
C ASP A 76 3.19 -24.49 -16.39
N SER A 77 3.09 -23.27 -15.85
CA SER A 77 4.22 -22.50 -15.32
C SER A 77 3.74 -21.31 -14.49
N LEU A 78 4.27 -21.18 -13.27
CA LEU A 78 4.04 -20.00 -12.42
C LEU A 78 4.84 -18.77 -12.87
N THR A 79 5.94 -18.98 -13.58
CA THR A 79 6.86 -17.91 -13.96
C THR A 79 6.73 -17.50 -15.42
N ASN A 80 6.20 -18.35 -16.30
CA ASN A 80 5.90 -18.02 -17.69
C ASN A 80 4.46 -18.40 -18.07
N PRO A 81 3.45 -17.79 -17.43
CA PRO A 81 2.06 -18.13 -17.66
C PRO A 81 1.54 -17.57 -18.98
N VAL A 82 0.35 -18.02 -19.38
CA VAL A 82 -0.30 -17.59 -20.63
C VAL A 82 -1.55 -16.78 -20.31
N HIS A 83 -1.70 -15.61 -20.93
CA HIS A 83 -2.97 -14.90 -20.94
C HIS A 83 -4.02 -15.75 -21.68
N ALA A 84 -5.06 -16.19 -20.97
CA ALA A 84 -6.06 -17.08 -21.53
C ALA A 84 -7.20 -16.31 -22.19
N ARG A 85 -7.75 -15.30 -21.50
CA ARG A 85 -8.80 -14.42 -22.04
C ARG A 85 -9.01 -13.16 -21.20
N SER A 86 -9.69 -12.20 -21.81
CA SER A 86 -10.23 -11.00 -21.16
C SER A 86 -11.75 -11.11 -21.07
N ILE A 87 -12.32 -10.74 -19.93
CA ILE A 87 -13.76 -10.63 -19.70
C ILE A 87 -14.07 -9.17 -19.45
N ARG A 88 -15.02 -8.61 -20.20
CA ARG A 88 -15.50 -7.25 -20.00
C ARG A 88 -16.75 -7.24 -19.13
N PHE A 89 -16.81 -6.31 -18.19
CA PHE A 89 -17.98 -6.00 -17.40
C PHE A 89 -18.82 -4.93 -18.09
N ASP A 90 -20.13 -4.94 -17.85
CA ASP A 90 -21.02 -3.87 -18.29
C ASP A 90 -20.93 -2.69 -17.30
N PRO A 91 -20.34 -1.53 -17.67
CA PRO A 91 -20.16 -0.42 -16.74
C PRO A 91 -21.49 0.21 -16.29
N LEU A 92 -22.61 -0.03 -16.98
CA LEU A 92 -23.93 0.47 -16.57
C LEU A 92 -24.60 -0.46 -15.55
N ASN A 93 -24.49 -1.77 -15.74
CA ASN A 93 -25.23 -2.77 -14.94
C ASN A 93 -24.37 -3.45 -13.85
N GLN A 94 -23.05 -3.44 -14.01
CA GLN A 94 -22.08 -4.06 -13.10
C GLN A 94 -21.11 -3.04 -12.52
N GLY A 95 -20.85 -1.92 -13.21
CA GLY A 95 -19.90 -0.92 -12.74
C GLY A 95 -18.43 -1.28 -13.03
N PHE A 96 -17.52 -0.65 -12.29
CA PHE A 96 -16.08 -0.74 -12.49
C PHE A 96 -15.43 -1.58 -11.37
N PRO A 97 -14.65 -2.61 -11.70
CA PRO A 97 -14.10 -3.51 -10.68
C PRO A 97 -12.96 -2.82 -9.90
N ASN A 98 -13.00 -2.91 -8.57
CA ASN A 98 -12.03 -2.27 -7.66
C ASN A 98 -11.02 -3.26 -7.06
N ASP A 99 -11.53 -4.37 -6.52
CA ASP A 99 -10.73 -5.41 -5.89
C ASP A 99 -11.31 -6.80 -6.22
N VAL A 100 -10.46 -7.82 -6.21
CA VAL A 100 -10.81 -9.20 -6.50
C VAL A 100 -10.16 -10.12 -5.47
N LYS A 101 -10.91 -11.11 -4.97
CA LYS A 101 -10.41 -12.10 -4.02
C LYS A 101 -11.00 -13.48 -4.28
N VAL A 102 -10.14 -14.48 -4.21
CA VAL A 102 -10.49 -15.91 -4.25
C VAL A 102 -10.59 -16.42 -2.83
N CYS A 103 -11.57 -17.29 -2.57
CA CYS A 103 -11.64 -18.03 -1.32
C CYS A 103 -12.14 -19.45 -1.56
N ARG A 104 -11.48 -20.44 -0.93
CA ARG A 104 -11.87 -21.86 -0.94
C ARG A 104 -12.02 -22.37 0.49
N GLY A 105 -13.24 -22.40 0.99
CA GLY A 105 -13.55 -22.69 2.40
C GLY A 105 -13.57 -24.18 2.76
N GLY A 106 -13.02 -25.03 1.90
CA GLY A 106 -12.99 -26.49 2.07
C GLY A 106 -14.35 -27.21 1.90
N LEU A 107 -15.45 -26.47 1.77
CA LEU A 107 -16.76 -26.98 1.38
C LEU A 107 -17.12 -26.46 -0.02
N PRO A 108 -17.62 -27.29 -0.96
CA PRO A 108 -17.98 -26.85 -2.32
C PRO A 108 -19.02 -25.72 -2.36
N THR A 109 -19.77 -25.52 -1.29
CA THR A 109 -20.76 -24.43 -1.16
C THR A 109 -20.17 -23.10 -0.68
N LEU A 110 -18.89 -23.08 -0.30
CA LEU A 110 -18.16 -21.93 0.25
C LEU A 110 -16.88 -21.65 -0.55
N GLU A 111 -17.02 -21.66 -1.87
CA GLU A 111 -15.95 -21.32 -2.80
C GLU A 111 -16.43 -20.17 -3.69
N PHE A 112 -15.67 -19.07 -3.69
CA PHE A 112 -16.10 -17.85 -4.33
C PHE A 112 -14.94 -17.12 -4.99
N LEU A 113 -15.20 -16.57 -6.17
CA LEU A 113 -14.52 -15.40 -6.68
C LEU A 113 -15.37 -14.17 -6.32
N ALA A 114 -14.86 -13.30 -5.46
CA ALA A 114 -15.50 -12.04 -5.11
C ALA A 114 -14.85 -10.89 -5.87
N ILE A 115 -15.68 -9.98 -6.37
CA ILE A 115 -15.23 -8.73 -7.00
C ILE A 115 -16.08 -7.58 -6.45
N SER A 116 -15.43 -6.52 -5.96
CA SER A 116 -16.11 -5.28 -5.59
C SER A 116 -16.21 -4.34 -6.80
N PHE A 117 -17.32 -3.61 -6.89
CA PHE A 117 -17.61 -2.70 -7.98
C PHE A 117 -18.03 -1.31 -7.49
N GLU A 118 -17.38 -0.29 -8.05
CA GLU A 118 -17.83 1.10 -8.00
C GLU A 118 -18.85 1.36 -9.11
N THR A 119 -19.89 2.15 -8.82
CA THR A 119 -20.86 2.54 -9.85
C THR A 119 -20.37 3.75 -10.63
N LYS A 120 -20.84 3.89 -11.87
CA LYS A 120 -20.43 5.01 -12.72
C LYS A 120 -20.72 6.36 -12.05
N ASN A 121 -19.66 7.14 -11.87
CA ASN A 121 -19.67 8.46 -11.23
C ASN A 121 -20.25 8.46 -9.79
N ASN A 122 -20.26 7.34 -9.09
CA ASN A 122 -20.83 7.23 -7.74
C ASN A 122 -22.29 7.70 -7.66
N LEU A 123 -23.08 7.48 -8.72
CA LEU A 123 -24.49 7.89 -8.75
C LEU A 123 -25.39 6.97 -7.93
N GLU A 124 -24.95 5.72 -7.71
CA GLU A 124 -25.68 4.70 -6.98
C GLU A 124 -24.75 3.99 -5.99
N GLN A 125 -25.33 3.34 -4.99
CA GLN A 125 -24.56 2.54 -4.05
C GLN A 125 -23.78 1.45 -4.79
N ALA A 126 -22.55 1.25 -4.34
CA ALA A 126 -21.67 0.23 -4.85
C ALA A 126 -22.17 -1.18 -4.50
N HIS A 127 -21.51 -2.20 -5.04
CA HIS A 127 -21.90 -3.57 -4.78
C HIS A 127 -20.74 -4.56 -4.88
N VAL A 128 -20.96 -5.76 -4.33
CA VAL A 128 -20.06 -6.89 -4.48
C VAL A 128 -20.76 -7.97 -5.30
N HIS A 129 -20.03 -8.58 -6.23
CA HIS A 129 -20.48 -9.78 -6.92
C HIS A 129 -19.72 -10.99 -6.41
N LEU A 130 -20.48 -12.06 -6.11
CA LEU A 130 -19.94 -13.39 -5.85
C LEU A 130 -20.14 -14.24 -7.11
N TYR A 131 -19.07 -14.86 -7.58
CA TYR A 131 -19.03 -15.73 -8.74
C TYR A 131 -18.60 -17.14 -8.35
N GLN A 132 -18.96 -18.13 -9.17
CA GLN A 132 -18.31 -19.44 -9.14
C GLN A 132 -16.84 -19.28 -9.55
N LEU A 133 -15.95 -20.06 -8.92
CA LEU A 133 -14.59 -20.21 -9.40
C LEU A 133 -14.60 -20.93 -10.75
N LEU A 134 -13.61 -20.61 -11.59
CA LEU A 134 -13.45 -21.27 -12.88
C LEU A 134 -12.62 -22.55 -12.66
N GLU A 135 -13.03 -23.67 -13.25
CA GLU A 135 -12.24 -24.91 -13.24
C GLU A 135 -11.23 -24.95 -14.39
N GLN A 136 -11.58 -24.28 -15.49
CA GLN A 136 -10.74 -24.06 -16.66
C GLN A 136 -10.82 -22.60 -17.10
N PRO A 137 -9.76 -22.06 -17.73
CA PRO A 137 -9.76 -20.68 -18.20
C PRO A 137 -10.92 -20.32 -19.14
N GLY A 138 -11.47 -21.30 -19.86
CA GLY A 138 -12.55 -21.13 -20.84
C GLY A 138 -13.97 -21.17 -20.27
N ASP A 139 -14.16 -21.54 -19.00
CA ASP A 139 -15.50 -21.76 -18.42
C ASP A 139 -16.34 -20.49 -18.39
N ALA A 140 -17.66 -20.59 -18.33
CA ALA A 140 -18.51 -19.40 -18.20
C ALA A 140 -18.30 -18.75 -16.83
N LEU A 141 -18.18 -17.42 -16.79
CA LEU A 141 -18.15 -16.68 -15.51
C LEU A 141 -19.58 -16.58 -14.96
N VAL A 142 -19.94 -17.50 -14.08
CA VAL A 142 -21.29 -17.59 -13.50
C VAL A 142 -21.38 -16.73 -12.25
N ARG A 143 -22.17 -15.64 -12.31
CA ARG A 143 -22.49 -14.81 -11.14
C ARG A 143 -23.52 -15.53 -10.27
N LEU A 144 -23.14 -15.82 -9.03
CA LEU A 144 -24.00 -16.43 -8.01
C LEU A 144 -24.90 -15.40 -7.34
N LYS A 145 -24.34 -14.23 -7.01
CA LYS A 145 -25.05 -13.20 -6.25
C LYS A 145 -24.52 -11.80 -6.55
N THR A 146 -25.44 -10.85 -6.59
CA THR A 146 -25.14 -9.42 -6.41
C THR A 146 -25.56 -9.03 -5.00
N VAL A 147 -24.63 -8.45 -4.24
CA VAL A 147 -24.87 -7.87 -2.93
C VAL A 147 -24.87 -6.36 -3.08
N ALA A 148 -26.06 -5.80 -3.33
CA ALA A 148 -26.27 -4.39 -3.66
C ALA A 148 -26.39 -3.45 -2.45
N THR A 149 -26.20 -3.98 -1.23
CA THR A 149 -26.51 -3.28 0.01
C THR A 149 -25.29 -2.83 0.78
N VAL A 150 -24.08 -2.90 0.24
CA VAL A 150 -22.90 -2.34 0.92
C VAL A 150 -23.10 -0.84 1.10
N GLU A 151 -22.84 -0.34 2.31
CA GLU A 151 -22.85 1.10 2.53
C GLU A 151 -21.65 1.74 1.83
N GLY A 152 -21.86 2.91 1.24
CA GLY A 152 -20.84 3.63 0.49
C GLY A 152 -20.97 3.48 -1.03
N TYR A 153 -20.03 4.11 -1.72
CA TYR A 153 -20.03 4.26 -3.17
C TYR A 153 -18.77 3.65 -3.80
N ASP A 154 -17.74 3.43 -3.00
CA ASP A 154 -16.35 3.16 -3.38
C ASP A 154 -15.73 1.99 -2.58
N PRO A 155 -16.18 0.73 -2.78
CA PRO A 155 -15.69 -0.44 -2.07
C PRO A 155 -14.28 -0.77 -2.58
N ASN A 156 -13.30 -0.11 -1.99
CA ASN A 156 -11.91 -0.08 -2.46
C ASN A 156 -11.16 -1.38 -2.18
N SER A 157 -11.56 -2.13 -1.14
CA SER A 157 -10.88 -3.36 -0.76
C SER A 157 -11.84 -4.35 -0.11
N ILE A 158 -11.59 -5.63 -0.39
CA ILE A 158 -12.30 -6.76 0.20
C ILE A 158 -11.32 -7.81 0.73
N ALA A 159 -11.67 -8.49 1.81
CA ALA A 159 -10.86 -9.58 2.37
C ALA A 159 -11.74 -10.66 2.99
N TRP A 160 -11.45 -11.91 2.64
CA TRP A 160 -12.17 -13.06 3.18
C TRP A 160 -11.64 -13.46 4.56
N HIS A 161 -12.56 -13.88 5.41
CA HIS A 161 -12.31 -14.81 6.49
C HIS A 161 -11.71 -16.12 5.93
N LYS A 162 -10.84 -16.77 6.71
CA LYS A 162 -10.08 -17.96 6.30
C LYS A 162 -10.94 -19.10 5.72
N ASP A 163 -12.12 -19.30 6.28
CA ASP A 163 -13.05 -20.37 5.92
C ASP A 163 -14.14 -19.91 4.94
N CYS A 164 -14.01 -18.70 4.37
CA CYS A 164 -14.93 -18.12 3.38
C CYS A 164 -16.36 -17.90 3.87
N THR A 165 -16.57 -17.87 5.19
CA THR A 165 -17.89 -17.66 5.79
C THR A 165 -18.25 -16.18 5.93
N GLU A 166 -17.26 -15.30 5.90
CA GLU A 166 -17.43 -13.85 6.01
C GLU A 166 -16.48 -13.13 5.03
N LEU A 167 -16.98 -12.09 4.36
CA LEU A 167 -16.20 -11.20 3.51
C LEU A 167 -16.29 -9.78 4.07
N VAL A 168 -15.15 -9.23 4.47
CA VAL A 168 -15.05 -7.83 4.89
C VAL A 168 -14.96 -6.95 3.64
N VAL A 169 -15.75 -5.89 3.60
CA VAL A 169 -15.79 -4.89 2.53
C VAL A 169 -15.55 -3.53 3.16
N VAL A 170 -14.59 -2.78 2.61
CA VAL A 170 -14.26 -1.44 3.07
C VAL A 170 -14.59 -0.42 2.00
N SER A 171 -15.39 0.58 2.36
CA SER A 171 -15.71 1.73 1.50
C SER A 171 -15.22 3.02 2.15
N GLN A 172 -14.52 3.83 1.37
CA GLN A 172 -13.85 5.02 1.89
C GLN A 172 -14.82 6.16 2.21
N GLY A 173 -15.94 6.27 1.49
CA GLY A 173 -16.88 7.38 1.68
C GLY A 173 -16.38 8.66 1.03
N THR A 174 -15.71 8.58 -0.12
CA THR A 174 -15.09 9.74 -0.75
C THR A 174 -16.12 10.81 -1.13
N MET A 175 -15.83 12.07 -0.77
CA MET A 175 -16.61 13.24 -1.17
C MET A 175 -16.77 13.31 -2.70
N HIS A 176 -18.01 13.46 -3.18
CA HIS A 176 -18.30 13.54 -4.61
C HIS A 176 -19.50 14.44 -4.93
N VAL A 177 -19.71 14.73 -6.21
CA VAL A 177 -20.82 15.58 -6.66
C VAL A 177 -21.99 14.71 -7.13
N LEU A 178 -23.12 14.82 -6.46
CA LEU A 178 -24.37 14.17 -6.84
C LEU A 178 -25.40 15.24 -7.20
N ASN A 179 -25.92 15.20 -8.44
CA ASN A 179 -26.89 16.17 -8.95
C ASN A 179 -26.46 17.65 -8.80
N GLY A 180 -25.15 17.92 -8.88
CA GLY A 180 -24.59 19.26 -8.76
C GLY A 180 -24.31 19.73 -7.33
N GLU A 181 -24.67 18.93 -6.33
CA GLU A 181 -24.42 19.19 -4.91
C GLU A 181 -23.26 18.33 -4.39
N LEU A 182 -22.51 18.85 -3.42
CA LEU A 182 -21.46 18.08 -2.76
C LEU A 182 -22.10 17.15 -1.73
N VAL A 183 -21.80 15.87 -1.85
CA VAL A 183 -22.14 14.84 -0.88
C VAL A 183 -20.83 14.34 -0.25
N ASP A 184 -20.87 14.18 1.06
CA ASP A 184 -19.81 13.56 1.86
C ASP A 184 -20.39 12.26 2.47
N PRO A 185 -20.31 11.13 1.76
CA PRO A 185 -20.85 9.86 2.25
C PRO A 185 -20.12 9.39 3.50
N LYS A 186 -20.83 8.70 4.39
CA LYS A 186 -20.16 8.06 5.53
C LYS A 186 -19.22 6.96 5.05
N PRO A 187 -18.02 6.82 5.64
CA PRO A 187 -17.20 5.63 5.45
C PRO A 187 -17.93 4.40 5.99
N SER A 188 -17.61 3.22 5.47
CA SER A 188 -18.23 1.98 5.93
C SER A 188 -17.24 0.82 5.99
N VAL A 189 -17.53 -0.09 6.92
CA VAL A 189 -16.95 -1.43 6.97
C VAL A 189 -18.12 -2.39 7.11
N ASP A 190 -18.35 -3.19 6.08
CA ASP A 190 -19.42 -4.19 6.05
C ASP A 190 -18.83 -5.59 6.07
N VAL A 191 -19.51 -6.49 6.78
CA VAL A 191 -19.23 -7.93 6.77
C VAL A 191 -20.38 -8.63 6.08
N LEU A 192 -20.07 -9.23 4.92
CA LEU A 192 -21.01 -10.02 4.13
C LEU A 192 -20.88 -11.48 4.54
N ILE A 193 -22.00 -12.13 4.83
CA ILE A 193 -22.04 -13.49 5.38
C ILE A 193 -22.84 -14.39 4.44
N PRO A 194 -22.18 -15.09 3.49
CA PRO A 194 -22.85 -16.03 2.60
C PRO A 194 -23.47 -17.18 3.40
N ARG A 195 -24.74 -17.47 3.13
CA ARG A 195 -25.50 -18.58 3.71
C ARG A 195 -25.81 -19.64 2.65
N LEU A 196 -26.18 -20.82 3.12
CA LEU A 196 -26.76 -21.86 2.27
C LEU A 196 -27.91 -21.30 1.43
N GLY A 197 -27.89 -21.59 0.12
CA GLY A 197 -28.87 -21.05 -0.83
C GLY A 197 -28.55 -19.66 -1.39
N LEU A 198 -27.34 -19.13 -1.18
CA LEU A 198 -26.85 -17.85 -1.73
C LEU A 198 -27.61 -16.60 -1.24
N ASN A 199 -28.27 -16.71 -0.09
CA ASN A 199 -28.60 -15.53 0.70
C ASN A 199 -27.32 -15.01 1.34
N VAL A 200 -27.17 -13.68 1.39
CA VAL A 200 -26.00 -13.04 1.99
C VAL A 200 -26.53 -12.08 3.04
N ASP A 201 -26.27 -12.40 4.31
CA ASP A 201 -26.55 -11.46 5.39
C ASP A 201 -25.49 -10.35 5.35
N ARG A 202 -25.88 -9.14 5.76
CA ARG A 202 -24.97 -8.01 5.90
C ARG A 202 -24.93 -7.56 7.35
N ARG A 203 -23.73 -7.35 7.86
CA ARG A 203 -23.48 -6.74 9.17
C ARG A 203 -22.57 -5.53 8.99
N THR A 204 -23.09 -4.35 9.29
CA THR A 204 -22.29 -3.11 9.31
C THR A 204 -21.54 -3.00 10.62
N VAL A 205 -20.25 -2.70 10.54
CA VAL A 205 -19.39 -2.49 11.69
C VAL A 205 -19.43 -1.01 12.06
N PRO A 206 -19.95 -0.66 13.26
CA PRO A 206 -20.09 0.73 13.64
C PRO A 206 -18.73 1.36 14.00
N PHE A 207 -18.54 2.61 13.59
CA PHE A 207 -17.44 3.44 14.06
C PHE A 207 -17.79 4.10 15.40
N SER A 208 -16.88 3.99 16.38
CA SER A 208 -17.06 4.57 17.71
C SER A 208 -16.24 5.86 17.87
N GLU A 209 -16.91 7.01 17.86
CA GLU A 209 -16.30 8.33 18.09
C GLU A 209 -15.41 8.36 19.35
N THR A 210 -15.87 7.70 20.42
CA THR A 210 -15.13 7.61 21.69
C THR A 210 -13.87 6.77 21.54
N ALA A 211 -13.94 5.62 20.85
CA ALA A 211 -12.78 4.74 20.66
C ALA A 211 -11.73 5.41 19.76
N ILE A 212 -12.17 6.03 18.66
CA ILE A 212 -11.33 6.78 17.72
C ILE A 212 -10.59 7.91 18.43
N THR A 213 -11.32 8.73 19.19
CA THR A 213 -10.74 9.86 19.94
C THR A 213 -9.79 9.38 21.04
N SER A 214 -10.14 8.31 21.77
CA SER A 214 -9.29 7.74 22.82
C SER A 214 -7.99 7.18 22.27
N ALA A 215 -8.04 6.57 21.08
CA ALA A 215 -6.87 6.09 20.34
C ALA A 215 -6.05 7.23 19.70
N ARG A 216 -6.52 8.48 19.80
CA ARG A 216 -5.89 9.67 19.22
C ARG A 216 -5.67 9.55 17.71
N VAL A 217 -6.60 8.92 16.99
CA VAL A 217 -6.61 8.93 15.52
C VAL A 217 -6.62 10.38 15.03
N ARG A 218 -5.97 10.66 13.90
CA ARG A 218 -5.94 12.02 13.33
C ARG A 218 -7.30 12.32 12.68
N GLN A 219 -7.92 13.42 13.13
CA GLN A 219 -8.99 14.06 12.38
C GLN A 219 -8.36 15.08 11.42
N VAL A 220 -8.46 14.84 10.13
CA VAL A 220 -7.72 15.57 9.08
C VAL A 220 -8.51 16.80 8.62
N MET A 221 -9.79 16.62 8.30
CA MET A 221 -10.67 17.64 7.74
C MET A 221 -11.92 17.82 8.63
N THR A 222 -12.02 18.96 9.28
CA THR A 222 -13.23 19.33 10.07
C THR A 222 -14.24 20.13 9.26
N LYS A 223 -13.80 20.73 8.14
CA LYS A 223 -14.58 21.55 7.20
C LYS A 223 -13.72 21.88 5.97
N CYS A 224 -14.35 22.35 4.90
CA CYS A 224 -13.65 22.98 3.78
C CYS A 224 -13.02 24.32 4.20
N ASP A 225 -11.86 24.66 3.62
CA ASP A 225 -11.21 25.97 3.80
C ASP A 225 -12.01 27.07 3.10
N THR A 226 -12.47 26.77 1.88
CA THR A 226 -13.34 27.66 1.09
C THR A 226 -14.34 26.83 0.27
N GLY A 227 -15.38 27.49 -0.26
CA GLY A 227 -16.43 26.86 -1.06
C GLY A 227 -17.81 27.03 -0.43
N SER A 228 -18.84 26.53 -1.11
CA SER A 228 -20.23 26.60 -0.63
C SER A 228 -20.57 25.56 0.44
N TYR A 229 -19.82 24.46 0.50
CA TYR A 229 -19.98 23.44 1.54
C TYR A 229 -19.37 23.91 2.85
N THR A 230 -20.22 24.18 3.83
CA THR A 230 -19.85 24.80 5.12
C THR A 230 -20.18 23.92 6.32
N GLN A 231 -20.66 22.69 6.08
CA GLN A 231 -20.99 21.74 7.13
C GLN A 231 -19.71 21.30 7.87
N LEU A 232 -19.85 21.08 9.17
CA LEU A 232 -18.79 20.50 9.98
C LEU A 232 -18.78 18.98 9.79
N ILE A 233 -17.57 18.42 9.73
CA ILE A 233 -17.33 16.99 9.55
C ILE A 233 -16.91 16.43 10.92
N SER A 234 -17.63 15.41 11.40
CA SER A 234 -17.28 14.68 12.64
C SER A 234 -16.02 13.83 12.47
N HIS A 235 -15.47 13.27 13.57
CA HIS A 235 -14.29 12.43 13.44
C HIS A 235 -14.61 11.13 12.70
N VAL A 236 -15.80 10.56 12.92
CA VAL A 236 -16.27 9.38 12.18
C VAL A 236 -16.42 9.68 10.69
N GLU A 237 -17.03 10.81 10.31
CA GLU A 237 -17.19 11.19 8.89
C GLU A 237 -15.84 11.48 8.22
N ASP A 238 -14.84 11.94 8.99
CA ASP A 238 -13.49 12.20 8.51
C ASP A 238 -12.64 10.94 8.26
N LEU A 239 -13.08 9.76 8.72
CA LEU A 239 -12.33 8.53 8.47
C LEU A 239 -12.43 8.12 7.00
N GLU A 240 -11.31 7.73 6.41
CA GLU A 240 -11.23 7.22 5.04
C GLU A 240 -10.58 5.83 5.02
N PRO A 241 -11.30 4.77 5.43
CA PRO A 241 -10.78 3.41 5.35
C PRO A 241 -10.67 2.99 3.89
N ASN A 242 -9.53 2.44 3.46
CA ASN A 242 -9.28 2.18 2.04
C ASN A 242 -8.67 0.81 1.73
N PHE A 243 -8.24 0.06 2.74
CA PHE A 243 -7.67 -1.27 2.58
C PHE A 243 -8.02 -2.17 3.76
N VAL A 244 -8.22 -3.47 3.51
CA VAL A 244 -8.38 -4.47 4.56
C VAL A 244 -7.57 -5.73 4.28
N VAL A 245 -7.00 -6.29 5.35
CA VAL A 245 -6.45 -7.65 5.35
C VAL A 245 -7.03 -8.40 6.55
N VAL A 246 -7.24 -9.72 6.39
CA VAL A 246 -7.70 -10.61 7.45
C VAL A 246 -6.63 -11.66 7.70
N ASP A 247 -6.29 -11.90 8.97
CA ASP A 247 -5.30 -12.92 9.34
C ASP A 247 -5.91 -14.32 9.51
N ASP A 248 -5.05 -15.31 9.77
CA ASP A 248 -5.43 -16.71 9.99
C ASP A 248 -6.33 -16.95 11.21
N ASP A 249 -6.33 -16.02 12.17
CA ASP A 249 -7.17 -16.07 13.36
C ASP A 249 -8.49 -15.29 13.16
N ASN A 250 -8.71 -14.78 11.94
CA ASN A 250 -9.86 -14.00 11.51
C ASN A 250 -9.99 -12.65 12.21
N ILE A 251 -8.86 -12.03 12.50
CA ILE A 251 -8.81 -10.62 12.85
C ILE A 251 -8.66 -9.81 11.57
N ALA A 252 -9.55 -8.85 11.37
CA ALA A 252 -9.48 -7.90 10.27
C ALA A 252 -8.74 -6.63 10.70
N TYR A 253 -7.82 -6.17 9.85
CA TYR A 253 -7.07 -4.93 9.99
C TYR A 253 -7.46 -3.98 8.87
N VAL A 254 -8.12 -2.87 9.23
CA VAL A 254 -8.64 -1.86 8.30
C VAL A 254 -7.72 -0.65 8.31
N LEU A 255 -7.06 -0.37 7.20
CA LEU A 255 -6.17 0.78 7.05
C LEU A 255 -6.98 2.03 6.72
N MET A 256 -6.69 3.11 7.45
CA MET A 256 -7.20 4.46 7.22
C MET A 256 -6.00 5.36 6.92
N GLN A 257 -5.51 5.26 5.69
CA GLN A 257 -4.22 5.81 5.28
C GLN A 257 -4.10 7.32 5.57
N SER A 258 -5.08 8.12 5.14
CA SER A 258 -5.14 9.57 5.36
C SER A 258 -5.11 9.93 6.85
N ASN A 259 -5.85 9.16 7.68
CA ASN A 259 -5.92 9.35 9.13
C ASN A 259 -4.71 8.76 9.88
N ASN A 260 -3.77 8.11 9.18
CA ASN A 260 -2.58 7.47 9.74
C ASN A 260 -2.92 6.47 10.88
N ALA A 261 -3.92 5.62 10.64
CA ALA A 261 -4.44 4.69 11.64
C ALA A 261 -4.79 3.32 11.06
N ILE A 262 -4.83 2.32 11.94
CA ILE A 262 -5.33 0.97 11.65
C ILE A 262 -6.45 0.65 12.64
N GLY A 263 -7.59 0.24 12.10
CA GLY A 263 -8.68 -0.38 12.85
C GLY A 263 -8.44 -1.88 12.96
N ARG A 264 -8.72 -2.47 14.12
CA ARG A 264 -8.59 -3.90 14.39
C ARG A 264 -9.92 -4.42 14.90
N MET A 265 -10.46 -5.48 14.29
CA MET A 265 -11.69 -6.12 14.74
C MET A 265 -11.61 -7.64 14.65
N ASP A 266 -12.15 -8.31 15.65
CA ASP A 266 -12.28 -9.76 15.68
C ASP A 266 -13.57 -10.16 14.96
N LEU A 267 -13.46 -10.95 13.89
CA LEU A 267 -14.64 -11.40 13.15
C LEU A 267 -15.41 -12.48 13.92
N GLN A 268 -14.75 -13.23 14.80
CA GLN A 268 -15.36 -14.29 15.61
C GLN A 268 -16.16 -13.73 16.80
N ASP A 269 -15.84 -12.52 17.25
CA ASP A 269 -16.61 -11.79 18.26
C ASP A 269 -17.24 -10.51 17.67
N PRO A 270 -18.36 -10.65 16.94
CA PRO A 270 -18.98 -9.53 16.24
C PRO A 270 -19.59 -8.46 17.16
N LEU A 271 -19.62 -8.70 18.48
CA LEU A 271 -20.13 -7.75 19.48
C LEU A 271 -19.03 -6.84 20.02
N THR A 272 -17.77 -7.24 19.90
CA THR A 272 -16.64 -6.41 20.32
C THR A 272 -16.43 -5.26 19.32
N PRO A 273 -16.48 -3.99 19.76
CA PRO A 273 -16.24 -2.86 18.87
C PRO A 273 -14.83 -2.89 18.28
N MET A 274 -14.70 -2.37 17.06
CA MET A 274 -13.39 -2.13 16.46
C MET A 274 -12.52 -1.27 17.37
N SER A 275 -11.28 -1.71 17.61
CA SER A 275 -10.25 -0.88 18.25
C SER A 275 -9.47 -0.11 17.20
N TYR A 276 -8.89 1.03 17.59
CA TYR A 276 -8.15 1.91 16.69
C TYR A 276 -6.74 2.12 17.19
N HIS A 277 -5.79 2.16 16.26
CA HIS A 277 -4.37 2.28 16.56
C HIS A 277 -3.78 3.40 15.69
N ASN A 278 -3.32 4.48 16.32
CA ASN A 278 -2.57 5.53 15.63
C ASN A 278 -1.17 5.01 15.29
N MET A 279 -0.78 5.13 14.02
CA MET A 279 0.50 4.61 13.52
C MET A 279 1.71 5.42 13.96
N GLY A 280 1.50 6.58 14.59
CA GLY A 280 2.53 7.45 15.12
C GLY A 280 3.27 8.19 14.01
N ARG A 281 4.52 8.59 14.32
CA ARG A 281 5.37 9.40 13.45
C ARG A 281 6.77 8.82 13.41
N LYS A 282 7.42 8.94 12.27
CA LYS A 282 8.84 8.64 12.07
C LYS A 282 9.67 9.90 12.31
N ASP A 283 10.77 9.78 13.04
CA ASP A 283 11.73 10.88 13.24
C ASP A 283 12.86 10.78 12.21
N TRP A 284 13.04 11.82 11.41
CA TRP A 284 14.08 11.89 10.36
C TRP A 284 15.41 12.44 10.87
N SER A 285 15.57 12.68 12.18
CA SER A 285 16.84 13.16 12.74
C SER A 285 17.98 12.15 12.64
N GLN A 286 17.65 10.85 12.52
CA GLN A 286 18.60 9.73 12.44
C GLN A 286 18.58 9.00 11.08
N TYR A 287 17.63 9.33 10.20
CA TYR A 287 17.46 8.76 8.87
C TYR A 287 17.70 9.82 7.81
N LYS A 288 18.09 9.41 6.62
CA LYS A 288 18.30 10.32 5.49
C LYS A 288 17.11 10.29 4.55
N MET A 289 16.73 11.45 4.05
CA MET A 289 15.85 11.50 2.88
C MET A 289 16.22 12.68 2.00
N ASP A 290 15.89 12.55 0.73
CA ASP A 290 15.92 13.65 -0.20
C ASP A 290 14.63 14.46 -0.08
N THR A 291 14.78 15.78 0.00
CA THR A 291 13.69 16.73 0.26
C THR A 291 13.53 17.77 -0.83
N SER A 292 14.31 17.68 -1.91
CA SER A 292 14.24 18.60 -3.03
C SER A 292 14.44 17.87 -4.35
N TYR A 293 14.26 18.60 -5.44
CA TYR A 293 14.72 18.22 -6.77
C TYR A 293 15.43 19.40 -7.47
N GLU A 294 15.72 20.46 -6.71
CA GLU A 294 16.37 21.70 -7.14
C GLU A 294 17.79 21.83 -6.52
N ASP A 295 18.35 20.73 -6.05
CA ASP A 295 19.65 20.63 -5.38
C ASP A 295 20.73 19.90 -6.20
N GLY A 296 20.37 19.44 -7.40
CA GLY A 296 21.31 18.95 -8.41
C GLY A 296 21.46 17.42 -8.45
N GLY A 297 20.58 16.68 -7.78
CA GLY A 297 20.50 15.22 -7.81
C GLY A 297 20.38 14.63 -6.41
N ILE A 298 20.59 13.32 -6.29
CA ILE A 298 20.39 12.55 -5.05
C ILE A 298 21.16 13.18 -3.87
N ASN A 299 20.42 13.81 -2.94
CA ASN A 299 20.96 14.59 -1.84
C ASN A 299 20.23 14.29 -0.52
N GLN A 300 20.51 13.10 -0.01
CA GLN A 300 19.83 12.55 1.15
C GLN A 300 20.52 12.99 2.44
N ASN A 301 19.78 13.67 3.32
CA ASN A 301 20.31 14.18 4.59
C ASN A 301 19.35 13.90 5.74
N PRO A 302 19.83 13.84 7.00
CA PRO A 302 18.97 13.88 8.16
C PRO A 302 18.32 15.25 8.33
N HIS A 303 17.09 15.26 8.83
CA HIS A 303 16.31 16.49 9.03
C HIS A 303 15.64 16.47 10.41
N SER A 304 15.64 17.62 11.10
CA SER A 304 14.98 17.77 12.41
C SER A 304 13.46 17.91 12.29
N MET A 305 12.82 16.89 11.71
CA MET A 305 11.37 16.84 11.49
C MET A 305 10.86 15.41 11.50
N THR A 306 9.54 15.28 11.55
CA THR A 306 8.87 13.99 11.58
C THR A 306 8.03 13.76 10.32
N SER A 307 7.68 12.52 10.01
CA SER A 307 6.64 12.21 9.02
C SER A 307 5.60 11.24 9.56
N LEU A 308 4.41 11.25 8.96
CA LEU A 308 3.37 10.25 9.20
C LEU A 308 3.68 8.96 8.44
N TYR A 309 3.36 7.78 8.99
CA TYR A 309 3.61 6.51 8.30
C TYR A 309 2.65 6.29 7.12
N GLN A 310 1.34 6.49 7.33
CA GLN A 310 0.28 6.44 6.32
C GLN A 310 0.32 5.16 5.46
N PRO A 311 0.03 4.00 6.08
CA PRO A 311 0.08 2.72 5.38
C PRO A 311 -1.01 2.61 4.32
N ALA A 312 -0.65 2.25 3.07
CA ALA A 312 -1.60 2.06 1.96
C ALA A 312 -1.99 0.59 1.74
N HIS A 313 -1.08 -0.33 2.07
CA HIS A 313 -1.24 -1.75 1.85
C HIS A 313 -0.64 -2.51 3.03
N ALA A 314 -1.21 -3.66 3.35
CA ALA A 314 -0.68 -4.51 4.41
C ALA A 314 -0.85 -6.00 4.08
N VAL A 315 0.02 -6.80 4.67
CA VAL A 315 -0.13 -8.26 4.72
C VAL A 315 -0.04 -8.72 6.15
N ALA A 316 -0.95 -9.60 6.55
CA ALA A 316 -0.91 -10.29 7.82
C ALA A 316 -0.36 -11.70 7.61
N PHE A 317 0.56 -12.14 8.46
CA PHE A 317 1.19 -13.46 8.34
C PHE A 317 1.60 -14.01 9.70
N LYS A 318 1.64 -15.34 9.81
CA LYS A 318 2.18 -16.02 10.98
C LYS A 318 3.66 -16.35 10.78
N PHE A 319 4.49 -15.92 11.72
CA PHE A 319 5.91 -16.26 11.76
C PHE A 319 6.33 -16.44 13.22
N ALA A 320 7.06 -17.53 13.49
CA ALA A 320 7.48 -17.88 14.85
C ALA A 320 6.32 -17.99 15.87
N ASN A 321 5.20 -18.58 15.47
CA ASN A 321 3.96 -18.71 16.27
C ASN A 321 3.33 -17.38 16.73
N LYS A 322 3.68 -16.26 16.09
CA LYS A 322 3.06 -14.95 16.28
C LYS A 322 2.47 -14.46 14.98
N THR A 323 1.39 -13.71 15.08
CA THR A 323 0.82 -12.98 13.95
C THR A 323 1.47 -11.61 13.84
N TRP A 324 1.92 -11.28 12.65
CA TRP A 324 2.57 -10.02 12.31
C TRP A 324 1.78 -9.31 11.23
N LEU A 325 1.82 -7.99 11.26
CA LEU A 325 1.31 -7.14 10.19
C LEU A 325 2.50 -6.38 9.58
N ALA A 326 2.74 -6.56 8.28
CA ALA A 326 3.69 -5.75 7.54
C ALA A 326 2.95 -4.71 6.69
N THR A 327 3.34 -3.43 6.79
CA THR A 327 2.65 -2.32 6.12
C THR A 327 3.56 -1.58 5.15
N ALA A 328 3.04 -1.22 3.98
CA ALA A 328 3.70 -0.33 3.02
C ALA A 328 3.35 1.14 3.34
N ASP A 329 4.33 1.93 3.76
CA ASP A 329 4.14 3.25 4.37
C ASP A 329 4.33 4.40 3.36
N THR A 330 3.30 4.62 2.52
CA THR A 330 3.37 5.36 1.24
C THR A 330 3.35 6.89 1.34
N ALA A 331 2.52 7.43 2.23
CA ALA A 331 1.92 8.79 2.21
C ALA A 331 0.56 8.89 1.53
N ASN A 332 -0.33 9.72 2.09
CA ASN A 332 -1.54 10.20 1.43
C ASN A 332 -1.93 11.56 2.03
N ILE A 333 -1.73 12.63 1.26
CA ILE A 333 -2.06 13.99 1.70
C ILE A 333 -3.50 14.29 1.29
N ARG A 334 -4.40 14.49 2.26
CA ARG A 334 -5.80 14.79 2.00
C ARG A 334 -5.94 16.19 1.39
N ARG A 335 -6.39 16.24 0.14
CA ARG A 335 -6.68 17.47 -0.60
C ARG A 335 -8.00 17.31 -1.34
N HIS A 336 -8.85 18.33 -1.24
CA HIS A 336 -10.07 18.43 -2.02
C HIS A 336 -10.07 19.73 -2.82
N ASN A 337 -10.41 19.63 -4.10
CA ASN A 337 -10.73 20.77 -4.96
C ASN A 337 -11.94 20.37 -5.79
N ILE A 338 -13.10 20.37 -5.15
CA ILE A 338 -14.36 19.88 -5.71
C ILE A 338 -15.16 21.05 -6.24
N ARG A 339 -15.56 20.95 -7.51
CA ARG A 339 -16.28 21.99 -8.25
C ARG A 339 -17.50 21.44 -8.95
N SER A 340 -18.51 22.28 -9.13
CA SER A 340 -19.66 22.05 -10.01
C SER A 340 -19.79 23.23 -10.96
N GLY A 341 -19.46 23.00 -12.23
CA GLY A 341 -19.25 24.09 -13.20
C GLY A 341 -18.15 25.05 -12.75
N SER A 342 -18.47 26.35 -12.65
CA SER A 342 -17.57 27.38 -12.15
C SER A 342 -17.58 27.55 -10.62
N THR A 343 -18.49 26.87 -9.92
CA THR A 343 -18.65 27.00 -8.47
C THR A 343 -17.69 26.07 -7.74
N THR A 344 -16.91 26.61 -6.81
CA THR A 344 -16.12 25.79 -5.86
C THR A 344 -17.03 25.34 -4.74
N LEU A 345 -17.25 24.02 -4.66
CA LEU A 345 -18.07 23.41 -3.61
C LEU A 345 -17.25 23.21 -2.34
N CYS A 346 -16.04 22.69 -2.48
CA CYS A 346 -15.10 22.51 -1.38
C CYS A 346 -13.67 22.64 -1.88
N ASN A 347 -12.87 23.45 -1.18
CA ASN A 347 -11.42 23.41 -1.28
C ASN A 347 -10.86 23.15 0.11
N PHE A 348 -9.96 22.17 0.22
CA PHE A 348 -9.27 21.81 1.44
C PHE A 348 -7.87 21.29 1.09
N ASP A 349 -6.84 21.71 1.83
CA ASP A 349 -5.50 21.15 1.75
C ASP A 349 -4.89 21.03 3.15
N GLU A 350 -4.66 19.81 3.62
CA GLU A 350 -4.04 19.61 4.94
C GLU A 350 -2.57 20.06 4.99
N SER A 351 -1.97 20.36 3.84
CA SER A 351 -0.54 20.64 3.69
C SER A 351 -0.24 22.03 3.09
N VAL A 352 0.97 22.51 3.34
CA VAL A 352 1.54 23.67 2.66
C VAL A 352 3.05 23.51 2.51
N VAL A 353 3.61 23.97 1.39
CA VAL A 353 5.05 23.88 1.13
C VAL A 353 5.86 24.72 2.12
N GLY A 354 7.07 24.27 2.49
CA GLY A 354 7.93 24.90 3.50
C GLY A 354 8.11 26.41 3.34
N ALA A 355 8.33 26.89 2.11
CA ALA A 355 8.53 28.31 1.83
C ALA A 355 7.32 29.17 2.21
N THR A 356 6.11 28.59 2.16
CA THR A 356 4.87 29.26 2.56
C THR A 356 4.52 28.96 4.01
N TRP A 357 4.83 27.75 4.51
CA TRP A 357 4.58 27.34 5.89
C TRP A 357 5.17 28.34 6.89
N THR A 358 6.39 28.83 6.65
CA THR A 358 7.07 29.82 7.51
C THR A 358 6.38 31.19 7.58
N ARG A 359 5.48 31.51 6.64
CA ARG A 359 4.73 32.77 6.60
C ARG A 359 3.40 32.67 7.33
N SER A 360 2.79 31.49 7.35
CA SER A 360 1.48 31.23 7.96
C SER A 360 1.57 30.61 9.36
N ASN A 361 2.71 30.00 9.70
CA ASN A 361 2.89 29.24 10.93
C ASN A 361 4.18 29.64 11.66
N THR A 362 4.22 29.35 12.96
CA THR A 362 5.39 29.59 13.82
C THR A 362 5.68 28.38 14.69
N PHE A 363 6.92 28.28 15.19
CA PHE A 363 7.32 27.25 16.14
C PHE A 363 7.08 27.70 17.58
N SER A 364 6.66 26.76 18.43
CA SER A 364 6.42 26.94 19.85
C SER A 364 7.73 26.87 20.63
N SER A 365 7.70 27.30 21.89
CA SER A 365 8.86 27.19 22.80
C SER A 365 9.28 25.75 23.16
N PHE A 366 8.48 24.74 22.77
CA PHE A 366 8.84 23.33 22.93
C PHE A 366 9.87 22.86 21.90
N MET A 367 10.08 23.65 20.84
CA MET A 367 11.16 23.43 19.89
C MET A 367 12.38 24.26 20.30
N ASP A 368 13.57 23.64 20.29
CA ASP A 368 14.83 24.35 20.52
C ASP A 368 14.99 25.52 19.53
N ALA A 369 15.47 26.66 20.03
CA ALA A 369 15.54 27.88 19.25
C ALA A 369 16.49 27.78 18.05
N ASN A 370 17.59 27.03 18.17
CA ASN A 370 18.53 26.81 17.06
C ASN A 370 17.91 25.88 16.01
N THR A 371 17.26 24.80 16.45
CA THR A 371 16.51 23.91 15.55
C THR A 371 15.42 24.68 14.80
N ALA A 372 14.62 25.48 15.50
CA ALA A 372 13.58 26.31 14.90
C ALA A 372 14.15 27.31 13.88
N ALA A 373 15.30 27.94 14.17
CA ALA A 373 15.98 28.85 13.25
C ALA A 373 16.50 28.10 12.01
N GLN A 374 17.12 26.94 12.19
CA GLN A 374 17.61 26.10 11.09
C GLN A 374 16.48 25.64 10.18
N LEU A 375 15.37 25.14 10.75
CA LEU A 375 14.20 24.72 9.96
C LEU A 375 13.63 25.88 9.15
N LYS A 376 13.54 27.09 9.71
CA LYS A 376 13.09 28.28 8.96
C LYS A 376 14.02 28.61 7.80
N THR A 377 15.33 28.56 8.00
CA THR A 377 16.32 28.79 6.94
C THR A 377 16.19 27.72 5.85
N ASN A 378 16.11 26.44 6.21
CA ASN A 378 15.99 25.33 5.26
C ASN A 378 14.69 25.41 4.46
N MET A 379 13.57 25.73 5.12
CA MET A 379 12.27 25.93 4.46
C MET A 379 12.23 27.17 3.57
N SER A 380 13.17 28.10 3.69
CA SER A 380 13.27 29.25 2.79
C SER A 380 14.05 28.92 1.51
N SER A 381 14.70 27.76 1.45
CA SER A 381 15.49 27.30 0.29
C SER A 381 14.77 26.17 -0.44
N ASN A 382 14.45 26.38 -1.72
CA ASN A 382 13.87 25.32 -2.55
C ASN A 382 14.80 24.10 -2.68
N ALA A 383 16.12 24.31 -2.66
CA ALA A 383 17.13 23.25 -2.72
C ALA A 383 17.29 22.47 -1.40
N ILE A 384 16.48 22.75 -0.37
CA ILE A 384 16.50 22.00 0.90
C ILE A 384 15.09 21.51 1.21
N THR A 385 14.28 22.26 1.98
CA THR A 385 12.91 21.85 2.35
C THR A 385 11.83 22.84 1.92
N GLY A 386 12.18 23.88 1.15
CA GLY A 386 11.23 24.93 0.78
C GLY A 386 10.08 24.46 -0.11
N ARG A 387 10.26 23.36 -0.85
CA ARG A 387 9.22 22.74 -1.68
C ARG A 387 8.53 21.54 -1.02
N LEU A 388 9.07 21.02 0.08
CA LEU A 388 8.49 19.89 0.80
C LEU A 388 7.17 20.31 1.46
N PRO A 389 6.08 19.53 1.32
CA PRO A 389 4.81 19.79 1.97
C PRO A 389 4.90 19.43 3.45
N PHE A 390 4.40 20.34 4.28
CA PHE A 390 4.27 20.17 5.72
C PHE A 390 2.81 20.32 6.15
N CYS A 391 2.42 19.54 7.15
CA CYS A 391 1.12 19.63 7.77
C CYS A 391 0.87 21.04 8.33
N GLN A 392 -0.33 21.56 8.09
CA GLN A 392 -0.80 22.85 8.64
C GLN A 392 -2.08 22.70 9.46
N LEU A 393 -2.45 21.47 9.83
CA LEU A 393 -3.59 21.21 10.68
C LEU A 393 -3.33 21.68 12.10
N LYS A 394 -4.33 22.34 12.69
CA LYS A 394 -4.26 22.89 14.04
C LYS A 394 -4.70 21.88 15.11
N THR A 395 -4.19 20.65 15.00
CA THR A 395 -4.47 19.56 15.97
C THR A 395 -3.25 19.28 16.85
N PHE A 396 -3.49 18.73 18.05
CA PHE A 396 -2.40 18.33 18.94
C PHE A 396 -1.55 17.19 18.34
N GLN A 397 -2.20 16.27 17.62
CA GLN A 397 -1.61 15.11 16.95
C GLN A 397 -0.66 15.53 15.82
N ASP A 398 -0.89 16.69 15.22
CA ASP A 398 -0.06 17.29 14.17
C ASP A 398 0.98 18.29 14.71
N GLY A 399 1.04 18.46 16.03
CA GLY A 399 2.05 19.25 16.73
C GLY A 399 1.62 20.67 17.07
N TYR A 400 0.40 21.06 16.73
CA TYR A 400 -0.12 22.38 17.07
C TYR A 400 -0.34 22.52 18.58
N ASN A 401 0.24 23.56 19.16
CA ASN A 401 0.04 23.96 20.53
C ASN A 401 -1.00 25.09 20.58
N PRO A 402 -2.23 24.83 21.08
CA PRO A 402 -3.29 25.84 21.10
C PRO A 402 -3.03 26.98 22.11
N LEU A 403 -2.16 26.78 23.11
CA LEU A 403 -1.81 27.82 24.09
C LEU A 403 -0.82 28.84 23.51
N GLN A 404 0.03 28.42 22.59
CA GLN A 404 1.05 29.28 21.95
C GLN A 404 0.73 29.59 20.49
N LEU A 405 -0.38 29.09 19.96
CA LEU A 405 -0.82 29.23 18.57
C LEU A 405 0.30 28.91 17.55
N SER A 406 1.07 27.86 17.83
CA SER A 406 2.32 27.52 17.13
C SER A 406 2.61 26.02 17.19
N TYR A 407 3.54 25.52 16.38
CA TYR A 407 3.85 24.10 16.26
C TYR A 407 5.06 23.69 17.12
N SER A 408 4.94 22.58 17.85
CA SER A 408 6.00 22.05 18.72
C SER A 408 6.97 21.13 17.99
N TYR A 409 6.58 20.64 16.81
CA TYR A 409 7.40 19.86 15.88
C TYR A 409 6.87 20.06 14.46
N LEU A 410 7.70 19.74 13.47
CA LEU A 410 7.35 19.82 12.05
C LEU A 410 7.00 18.42 11.53
N THR A 411 5.91 18.31 10.77
CA THR A 411 5.39 17.03 10.25
C THR A 411 5.25 17.08 8.73
N THR A 412 5.89 16.16 8.03
CA THR A 412 5.67 15.86 6.59
C THR A 412 4.98 14.50 6.43
N TYR A 413 4.94 13.95 5.22
CA TYR A 413 4.08 12.82 4.87
C TYR A 413 4.86 11.61 4.36
N GLY A 414 4.32 10.42 4.64
CA GLY A 414 4.89 9.12 4.25
C GLY A 414 5.98 8.60 5.16
N GLY A 415 5.93 7.30 5.46
CA GLY A 415 7.03 6.59 6.11
C GLY A 415 8.21 6.33 5.16
N ARG A 416 7.97 6.39 3.84
CA ARG A 416 8.93 6.16 2.74
C ARG A 416 9.60 4.79 2.84
N GLY A 417 8.86 3.81 3.37
CA GLY A 417 9.39 2.54 3.78
C GLY A 417 8.30 1.52 4.07
N TRP A 418 8.62 0.55 4.91
CA TRP A 418 7.65 -0.39 5.44
C TRP A 418 7.89 -0.65 6.92
N SER A 419 6.83 -1.09 7.62
CA SER A 419 6.86 -1.38 9.05
C SER A 419 6.49 -2.85 9.32
N LEU A 420 7.07 -3.43 10.37
CA LEU A 420 6.61 -4.69 10.97
C LEU A 420 5.96 -4.41 12.32
N ILE A 421 4.76 -4.95 12.54
CA ILE A 421 3.93 -4.69 13.71
C ILE A 421 3.55 -6.03 14.35
N ASP A 422 3.73 -6.17 15.67
CA ASP A 422 3.20 -7.31 16.43
C ASP A 422 1.68 -7.13 16.52
N ALA A 423 0.92 -8.04 15.92
CA ALA A 423 -0.52 -7.88 15.76
C ALA A 423 -1.31 -8.07 17.08
N SER A 424 -0.65 -8.57 18.13
CA SER A 424 -1.27 -8.78 19.44
C SER A 424 -1.49 -7.48 20.22
N ASP A 425 -0.55 -6.54 20.13
CA ASP A 425 -0.60 -5.25 20.82
C ASP A 425 -0.50 -4.04 19.87
N MET A 426 -0.34 -4.30 18.57
CA MET A 426 -0.16 -3.32 17.51
C MET A 426 1.10 -2.45 17.68
N SER A 427 2.11 -2.96 18.38
CA SER A 427 3.41 -2.28 18.52
C SER A 427 4.27 -2.47 17.27
N ARG A 428 4.86 -1.37 16.78
CA ARG A 428 5.85 -1.43 15.70
C ARG A 428 7.17 -1.96 16.25
N VAL A 429 7.63 -3.10 15.72
CA VAL A 429 8.89 -3.74 16.11
C VAL A 429 10.02 -3.45 15.13
N TYR A 430 9.69 -3.05 13.90
CA TYR A 430 10.67 -2.65 12.88
C TYR A 430 10.10 -1.56 11.97
N ASP A 431 10.99 -0.66 11.54
CA ASP A 431 10.80 0.36 10.50
C ASP A 431 12.00 0.22 9.56
N SER A 432 11.76 0.17 8.24
CA SER A 432 12.85 0.06 7.27
C SER A 432 13.79 1.27 7.22
N GLY A 433 13.49 2.34 7.97
CA GLY A 433 14.34 3.52 8.04
C GLY A 433 14.41 4.19 6.67
N ASP A 434 15.60 4.57 6.25
CA ASP A 434 15.87 5.23 4.97
C ASP A 434 16.36 4.29 3.87
N ILE A 435 16.33 2.96 4.08
CA ILE A 435 17.04 2.03 3.19
C ILE A 435 16.52 2.05 1.75
N MET A 436 15.22 2.28 1.56
CA MET A 436 14.60 2.38 0.24
C MET A 436 14.99 3.66 -0.51
N GLU A 437 15.38 4.70 0.21
CA GLU A 437 15.97 5.93 -0.35
C GLU A 437 17.48 5.72 -0.57
N THR A 438 18.22 5.33 0.48
CA THR A 438 19.68 5.28 0.49
C THR A 438 20.28 4.19 -0.38
N TYR A 439 19.50 3.17 -0.75
CA TYR A 439 19.90 2.18 -1.76
C TYR A 439 20.44 2.85 -3.03
N PHE A 440 19.75 3.87 -3.56
CA PHE A 440 20.13 4.52 -4.82
C PHE A 440 21.45 5.30 -4.75
N ALA A 441 21.87 5.71 -3.54
CA ALA A 441 23.17 6.32 -3.31
C ALA A 441 24.27 5.30 -2.97
N SER A 442 23.92 4.03 -2.77
CA SER A 442 24.86 2.98 -2.38
C SER A 442 25.75 2.52 -3.54
N SER A 443 26.81 1.78 -3.22
CA SER A 443 27.65 1.11 -4.21
C SER A 443 26.97 -0.07 -4.91
N ALA A 444 25.83 -0.55 -4.38
CA ALA A 444 25.06 -1.64 -4.97
C ALA A 444 24.13 -1.15 -6.10
N ALA A 445 23.71 0.12 -6.07
CA ALA A 445 22.86 0.69 -7.10
C ALA A 445 23.60 0.91 -8.42
N THR A 446 22.98 0.46 -9.49
CA THR A 446 23.47 0.66 -10.86
C THR A 446 23.21 2.08 -11.35
N ASP A 447 23.86 2.48 -12.44
CA ASP A 447 23.56 3.77 -13.11
C ASP A 447 22.11 3.81 -13.61
N SER A 448 21.55 2.65 -13.98
CA SER A 448 20.16 2.51 -14.38
C SER A 448 19.21 2.81 -13.22
N ASP A 449 19.51 2.31 -12.01
CA ASP A 449 18.71 2.60 -10.81
C ASP A 449 18.76 4.09 -10.48
N LYS A 450 19.96 4.67 -10.45
CA LYS A 450 20.17 6.10 -10.16
C LYS A 450 19.46 7.02 -11.14
N ALA A 451 19.41 6.65 -12.42
CA ALA A 451 18.74 7.42 -13.47
C ALA A 451 17.22 7.56 -13.26
N VAL A 452 16.62 6.75 -12.40
CA VAL A 452 15.18 6.78 -12.09
C VAL A 452 14.90 7.01 -10.61
N TYR A 453 15.91 7.37 -9.81
CA TYR A 453 15.73 7.72 -8.40
C TYR A 453 14.60 8.72 -8.21
N ASN A 454 13.61 8.40 -7.37
CA ASN A 454 12.43 9.24 -7.11
C ASN A 454 11.82 9.87 -8.39
N SER A 455 11.86 9.13 -9.51
CA SER A 455 11.16 9.48 -10.75
C SER A 455 9.73 8.98 -10.71
N TYR A 456 8.94 9.29 -11.73
CA TYR A 456 7.58 8.77 -11.89
C TYR A 456 7.13 8.85 -13.35
N TYR A 457 6.03 8.16 -13.65
CA TYR A 457 5.36 8.28 -14.92
C TYR A 457 4.50 9.56 -14.98
N GLN A 458 4.74 10.41 -16.00
CA GLN A 458 3.91 11.58 -16.27
C GLN A 458 3.15 11.49 -17.60
N ALA A 459 3.80 11.01 -18.65
CA ALA A 459 3.23 10.90 -19.99
C ALA A 459 3.95 9.84 -20.83
N PRO A 460 3.31 9.22 -21.84
CA PRO A 460 3.90 8.14 -22.62
C PRO A 460 5.18 8.55 -23.37
N GLN A 461 5.28 9.82 -23.77
CA GLN A 461 6.42 10.34 -24.54
C GLN A 461 7.60 10.77 -23.66
N SER A 462 7.46 10.72 -22.34
CA SER A 462 8.53 11.08 -21.44
C SER A 462 9.52 9.93 -21.30
N ALA A 463 10.82 10.23 -21.29
CA ALA A 463 11.84 9.27 -20.88
C ALA A 463 11.58 8.84 -19.43
N GLN A 464 11.85 7.57 -19.09
CA GLN A 464 11.66 7.08 -17.72
C GLN A 464 12.50 7.88 -16.70
N SER A 465 13.66 8.39 -17.12
CA SER A 465 14.54 9.26 -16.32
C SER A 465 14.20 10.75 -16.36
N GLN A 466 13.24 11.19 -17.18
CA GLN A 466 12.97 12.62 -17.40
C GLN A 466 12.57 13.37 -16.12
N TYR A 467 11.92 12.66 -15.20
CA TYR A 467 11.42 13.21 -13.94
C TYR A 467 12.18 12.68 -12.74
N VAL A 468 13.44 12.25 -12.93
CA VAL A 468 14.33 11.89 -11.83
C VAL A 468 14.27 12.94 -10.72
N ASP A 469 14.23 12.45 -9.49
CA ASP A 469 14.20 13.22 -8.24
C ASP A 469 12.87 13.94 -7.93
N ARG A 470 11.91 13.98 -8.86
CA ARG A 470 10.70 14.80 -8.69
C ARG A 470 9.78 14.35 -7.57
N THR A 471 9.81 13.09 -7.15
CA THR A 471 9.00 12.60 -6.02
C THR A 471 9.69 12.76 -4.67
N SER A 472 10.94 13.24 -4.61
CA SER A 472 11.66 13.54 -3.36
C SER A 472 10.91 14.56 -2.49
N ILE A 473 10.20 15.51 -3.09
CA ILE A 473 9.33 16.44 -2.35
C ILE A 473 7.96 15.85 -1.94
N ASN A 474 7.63 14.62 -2.35
CA ASN A 474 6.32 14.00 -2.12
C ASN A 474 6.48 12.68 -1.38
N THR A 475 6.31 11.56 -2.09
CA THR A 475 6.26 10.20 -1.55
C THR A 475 7.60 9.47 -1.60
N GLY A 476 8.65 10.10 -2.13
CA GLY A 476 9.96 9.48 -2.35
C GLY A 476 9.81 8.17 -3.13
N PRO A 477 10.20 7.00 -2.55
CA PRO A 477 10.07 5.68 -3.15
C PRO A 477 8.62 5.21 -3.38
N ASN A 478 7.62 5.83 -2.72
CA ASN A 478 6.21 5.51 -2.86
C ASN A 478 5.87 4.01 -2.73
N PRO A 479 6.11 3.38 -1.57
CA PRO A 479 5.80 1.97 -1.38
C PRO A 479 4.29 1.72 -1.41
N THR A 480 3.75 1.15 -2.49
CA THR A 480 2.29 1.03 -2.72
C THR A 480 1.73 -0.35 -2.42
N ALA A 481 2.56 -1.38 -2.49
CA ALA A 481 2.15 -2.77 -2.28
C ALA A 481 3.24 -3.55 -1.56
N ILE A 482 2.82 -4.57 -0.80
CA ILE A 482 3.70 -5.43 -0.01
C ILE A 482 3.18 -6.86 -0.07
N ALA A 483 4.06 -7.83 -0.25
CA ALA A 483 3.78 -9.26 -0.21
C ALA A 483 4.80 -9.98 0.66
N THR A 484 4.43 -11.16 1.15
CA THR A 484 5.25 -11.93 2.08
C THR A 484 5.06 -13.42 1.88
N GLY A 485 6.11 -14.20 2.13
CA GLY A 485 6.02 -15.65 2.16
C GLY A 485 7.21 -16.28 2.86
N ASN A 486 7.09 -17.56 3.22
CA ASN A 486 8.09 -18.25 4.03
C ASN A 486 8.84 -19.27 3.16
N ILE A 487 10.18 -19.18 3.15
CA ILE A 487 11.03 -20.17 2.48
C ILE A 487 11.94 -20.79 3.54
N ASN A 488 11.74 -22.06 3.84
CA ASN A 488 12.57 -22.83 4.78
C ASN A 488 12.84 -22.11 6.12
N GLY A 489 11.82 -21.45 6.69
CA GLY A 489 11.93 -20.73 7.96
C GLY A 489 12.48 -19.30 7.85
N THR A 490 12.84 -18.84 6.65
CA THR A 490 13.13 -17.42 6.38
C THR A 490 11.85 -16.77 5.87
N GLN A 491 11.34 -15.79 6.61
CA GLN A 491 10.23 -14.99 6.10
C GLN A 491 10.78 -13.96 5.12
N VAL A 492 10.28 -13.94 3.89
CA VAL A 492 10.65 -12.96 2.87
C VAL A 492 9.56 -11.90 2.80
N VAL A 493 9.97 -10.63 2.75
CA VAL A 493 9.08 -9.48 2.54
C VAL A 493 9.50 -8.78 1.25
N VAL A 494 8.55 -8.54 0.37
CA VAL A 494 8.77 -7.82 -0.89
C VAL A 494 7.89 -6.57 -0.92
N VAL A 495 8.49 -5.43 -1.15
CA VAL A 495 7.82 -4.11 -1.18
C VAL A 495 7.99 -3.49 -2.55
N ALA A 496 6.90 -3.03 -3.15
CA ALA A 496 6.91 -2.42 -4.48
C ALA A 496 7.38 -0.96 -4.42
N ASN A 497 8.15 -0.51 -5.42
CA ASN A 497 8.25 0.91 -5.74
C ASN A 497 7.10 1.30 -6.67
N GLY A 498 6.10 2.00 -6.14
CA GLY A 498 4.88 2.33 -6.87
C GLY A 498 5.08 3.37 -7.98
N ASN A 499 6.14 4.17 -7.96
CA ASN A 499 6.34 5.19 -8.98
C ASN A 499 7.01 4.62 -10.24
N ILE A 500 8.20 4.08 -10.10
CA ILE A 500 9.06 3.68 -11.24
C ILE A 500 9.01 2.18 -11.55
N GLY A 501 8.35 1.40 -10.70
CA GLY A 501 8.42 -0.05 -10.70
C GLY A 501 9.69 -0.58 -10.04
N GLY A 502 9.73 -1.89 -9.84
CA GLY A 502 10.80 -2.58 -9.10
C GLY A 502 10.41 -2.94 -7.68
N LEU A 503 11.17 -3.88 -7.11
CA LEU A 503 10.85 -4.60 -5.89
C LEU A 503 12.03 -4.54 -4.93
N TYR A 504 11.80 -4.05 -3.73
CA TYR A 504 12.71 -4.15 -2.60
C TYR A 504 12.46 -5.48 -1.88
N THR A 505 13.53 -6.19 -1.55
CA THR A 505 13.45 -7.50 -0.89
C THR A 505 14.11 -7.43 0.47
N PHE A 506 13.44 -8.01 1.46
CA PHE A 506 13.91 -8.14 2.82
C PHE A 506 13.72 -9.58 3.30
N SER A 507 14.54 -10.00 4.24
CA SER A 507 14.37 -11.25 4.98
C SER A 507 14.10 -10.94 6.46
N ILE A 508 13.30 -11.77 7.12
CA ILE A 508 13.11 -11.75 8.56
C ILE A 508 13.54 -13.11 9.10
N THR A 509 14.51 -13.05 10.00
CA THR A 509 14.97 -14.17 10.82
C THR A 509 14.72 -13.86 12.29
N LEU A 510 15.09 -14.76 13.19
CA LEU A 510 15.01 -14.52 14.63
C LEU A 510 16.43 -14.47 15.22
N ASP A 511 16.66 -13.56 16.17
CA ASP A 511 17.86 -13.64 17.00
C ASP A 511 17.72 -14.72 18.10
N GLY A 512 18.77 -14.91 18.89
CA GLY A 512 18.79 -15.89 19.99
C GLY A 512 17.77 -15.62 21.11
N SER A 513 17.13 -14.45 21.13
CA SER A 513 16.03 -14.12 22.05
C SER A 513 14.64 -14.34 21.42
N GLY A 514 14.57 -14.68 20.13
CA GLY A 514 13.33 -14.82 19.38
C GLY A 514 12.77 -13.50 18.86
N ALA A 515 13.55 -12.40 18.88
CA ALA A 515 13.14 -11.14 18.29
C ALA A 515 13.42 -11.12 16.78
N PRO A 516 12.53 -10.51 15.97
CA PRO A 516 12.72 -10.45 14.52
C PRO A 516 13.95 -9.61 14.16
N GLN A 517 14.81 -10.18 13.32
CA GLN A 517 15.96 -9.52 12.71
C GLN A 517 15.70 -9.37 11.22
N VAL A 518 15.62 -8.13 10.76
CA VAL A 518 15.29 -7.82 9.36
C VAL A 518 16.56 -7.48 8.59
N GLY A 519 16.82 -8.21 7.51
CA GLY A 519 17.89 -7.95 6.55
C GLY A 519 17.36 -7.36 5.25
N PHE A 520 18.09 -6.43 4.65
CA PHE A 520 17.82 -5.98 3.28
C PHE A 520 18.61 -6.81 2.28
N GLU A 521 17.91 -7.43 1.34
CA GLU A 521 18.46 -8.43 0.42
C GLU A 521 18.82 -7.83 -0.94
N GLY A 522 18.09 -6.78 -1.34
CA GLY A 522 18.38 -5.99 -2.54
C GLY A 522 17.15 -5.33 -3.14
N PHE A 523 17.40 -4.66 -4.27
CA PHE A 523 16.37 -4.08 -5.12
C PHE A 523 16.56 -4.59 -6.53
N ILE A 524 15.46 -4.96 -7.19
CA ILE A 524 15.46 -5.36 -8.59
C ILE A 524 14.40 -4.57 -9.35
N ARG A 525 14.74 -4.13 -10.55
CA ARG A 525 13.82 -3.40 -11.41
C ARG A 525 13.96 -3.83 -12.87
N ARG A 526 12.82 -4.06 -13.52
CA ARG A 526 12.75 -4.10 -14.99
C ARG A 526 12.57 -2.68 -15.51
N GLY A 527 13.06 -2.40 -16.72
CA GLY A 527 12.89 -1.11 -17.38
C GLY A 527 14.18 -0.54 -17.97
N SER A 528 14.03 0.44 -18.86
CA SER A 528 15.11 1.09 -19.60
C SER A 528 15.03 2.60 -19.45
N PRO A 529 15.82 3.20 -18.52
CA PRO A 529 15.77 4.63 -18.22
C PRO A 529 15.92 5.56 -19.44
N GLY A 530 16.69 5.13 -20.45
CA GLY A 530 16.98 5.91 -21.65
C GLY A 530 15.87 5.93 -22.70
N LEU A 531 14.81 5.12 -22.54
CA LEU A 531 13.69 5.09 -23.47
C LEU A 531 12.49 5.88 -22.92
N THR A 532 11.66 6.37 -23.84
CA THR A 532 10.32 6.84 -23.47
C THR A 532 9.45 5.66 -23.06
N TRP A 533 8.46 5.89 -22.19
CA TRP A 533 7.53 4.83 -21.76
C TRP A 533 6.85 4.15 -22.96
N ALA A 534 6.39 4.92 -23.95
CA ALA A 534 5.77 4.40 -25.17
C ALA A 534 6.73 3.57 -26.02
N ASN A 535 7.96 4.04 -26.24
CA ASN A 535 8.95 3.31 -27.03
C ASN A 535 9.43 2.05 -26.31
N ALA A 536 9.52 2.09 -24.99
CA ALA A 536 9.84 0.93 -24.18
C ALA A 536 8.70 -0.11 -24.22
N TYR A 537 7.44 0.34 -24.19
CA TYR A 537 6.28 -0.56 -24.18
C TYR A 537 6.11 -1.38 -25.45
N VAL A 538 6.52 -0.88 -26.62
CA VAL A 538 6.39 -1.64 -27.88
C VAL A 538 7.50 -2.68 -28.08
N ARG A 539 8.54 -2.68 -27.24
CA ARG A 539 9.63 -3.65 -27.35
C ARG A 539 9.20 -5.00 -26.80
N SER A 540 9.80 -6.07 -27.31
CA SER A 540 9.59 -7.43 -26.81
C SER A 540 10.38 -7.75 -25.56
N ASP A 541 11.31 -6.87 -25.15
CA ASP A 541 11.97 -6.95 -23.86
C ASP A 541 11.16 -6.19 -22.79
N ASP A 542 11.47 -6.46 -21.53
CA ASP A 542 10.78 -5.84 -20.38
C ASP A 542 11.21 -4.38 -20.14
N ALA A 543 11.60 -3.67 -21.21
CA ALA A 543 12.17 -2.33 -21.14
C ALA A 543 11.19 -1.28 -20.59
N VAL A 544 9.89 -1.55 -20.57
CA VAL A 544 8.91 -0.67 -19.94
C VAL A 544 8.88 -0.83 -18.41
N GLY A 545 9.22 -2.01 -17.89
CA GLY A 545 9.11 -2.33 -16.47
C GLY A 545 7.67 -2.25 -15.95
N GLU A 546 7.54 -2.06 -14.64
CA GLU A 546 6.26 -2.07 -13.92
C GLU A 546 5.95 -0.72 -13.24
N PRO A 547 5.90 0.44 -13.92
CA PRO A 547 5.48 1.69 -13.27
C PRO A 547 4.06 1.56 -12.70
N GLY A 548 3.79 2.15 -11.53
CA GLY A 548 2.44 2.09 -10.94
C GLY A 548 2.06 0.70 -10.45
N ILE A 549 2.96 -0.01 -9.76
CA ILE A 549 2.58 -1.26 -9.08
C ILE A 549 1.51 -0.94 -8.04
N GLU A 550 0.35 -1.58 -8.13
CA GLU A 550 -0.79 -1.38 -7.21
C GLU A 550 -1.06 -2.61 -6.34
N ASP A 551 -0.51 -3.76 -6.72
CA ASP A 551 -0.70 -5.03 -6.01
C ASP A 551 0.52 -5.94 -6.16
N LEU A 552 0.78 -6.70 -5.09
CA LEU A 552 1.80 -7.75 -5.05
C LEU A 552 1.18 -9.02 -4.49
N LEU A 553 1.41 -10.14 -5.17
CA LEU A 553 0.98 -11.46 -4.69
C LEU A 553 2.21 -12.31 -4.44
N TRP A 554 2.21 -13.02 -3.32
CA TRP A 554 3.09 -14.16 -3.12
C TRP A 554 2.33 -15.43 -3.49
N ILE A 555 2.89 -16.20 -4.43
CA ILE A 555 2.36 -17.48 -4.87
C ILE A 555 3.38 -18.55 -4.50
N GLU A 556 2.89 -19.60 -3.86
CA GLU A 556 3.64 -20.82 -3.60
C GLU A 556 2.87 -22.00 -4.17
N ASP A 557 3.54 -22.79 -5.01
CA ASP A 557 3.01 -24.05 -5.49
C ASP A 557 4.15 -25.05 -5.74
N GLU A 558 3.96 -26.29 -5.31
CA GLU A 558 4.94 -27.39 -5.37
C GLU A 558 6.39 -27.02 -4.96
N GLY A 559 6.55 -26.10 -4.00
CA GLY A 559 7.86 -25.63 -3.51
C GLY A 559 8.53 -24.56 -4.39
N GLN A 560 7.89 -24.14 -5.47
CA GLN A 560 8.26 -22.93 -6.21
C GLN A 560 7.61 -21.71 -5.56
N HIS A 561 8.39 -20.64 -5.37
CA HIS A 561 7.92 -19.38 -4.82
C HIS A 561 8.01 -18.29 -5.87
N VAL A 562 6.91 -17.60 -6.12
CA VAL A 562 6.80 -16.54 -7.14
C VAL A 562 6.15 -15.30 -6.55
N VAL A 563 6.75 -14.14 -6.81
CA VAL A 563 6.09 -12.85 -6.59
C VAL A 563 5.53 -12.34 -7.92
N VAL A 564 4.25 -11.97 -7.91
CA VAL A 564 3.57 -11.35 -9.04
C VAL A 564 3.35 -9.88 -8.75
N ALA A 565 3.87 -9.01 -9.61
CA ALA A 565 3.66 -7.57 -9.55
C ALA A 565 2.64 -7.12 -10.60
N ILE A 566 1.59 -6.42 -10.15
CA ILE A 566 0.53 -5.90 -11.01
C ILE A 566 0.74 -4.39 -11.19
N SER A 567 1.11 -3.98 -12.40
CA SER A 567 1.33 -2.57 -12.72
C SER A 567 0.12 -1.99 -13.46
N LYS A 568 -0.52 -0.99 -12.83
CA LYS A 568 -1.65 -0.27 -13.39
C LYS A 568 -1.29 0.57 -14.61
N ILE A 569 -0.15 1.27 -14.55
CA ILE A 569 0.25 2.20 -15.61
C ILE A 569 0.72 1.46 -16.85
N ALA A 570 1.57 0.43 -16.73
CA ALA A 570 1.95 -0.33 -17.91
C ALA A 570 0.87 -1.32 -18.36
N GLY A 571 -0.10 -1.69 -17.50
CA GLY A 571 -1.07 -2.74 -17.80
C GLY A 571 -0.42 -4.11 -17.94
N VAL A 572 0.44 -4.47 -16.97
CA VAL A 572 1.25 -5.70 -17.03
C VAL A 572 1.15 -6.51 -15.74
N ALA A 573 1.32 -7.82 -15.87
CA ALA A 573 1.60 -8.73 -14.77
C ALA A 573 3.01 -9.28 -14.94
N SER A 574 3.83 -9.14 -13.91
CA SER A 574 5.26 -9.46 -13.96
C SER A 574 5.62 -10.49 -12.89
N PHE A 575 6.32 -11.54 -13.27
CA PHE A 575 6.55 -12.73 -12.46
C PHE A 575 8.03 -12.82 -12.08
N TYR A 576 8.29 -13.02 -10.78
CA TYR A 576 9.63 -13.13 -10.23
C TYR A 576 9.74 -14.42 -9.42
N GLU A 577 10.68 -15.29 -9.77
CA GLU A 577 11.00 -16.44 -8.93
C GLU A 577 11.78 -15.97 -7.69
N VAL A 578 11.47 -16.51 -6.52
CA VAL A 578 12.15 -16.21 -5.25
C VAL A 578 12.92 -17.44 -4.78
N GLN A 579 14.23 -17.29 -4.59
CA GLN A 579 15.13 -18.37 -4.17
C GLN A 579 16.00 -17.94 -2.98
N LEU A 580 16.34 -18.91 -2.13
CA LEU A 580 17.44 -18.78 -1.17
C LEU A 580 18.73 -19.29 -1.81
N GLN A 581 19.80 -18.49 -1.74
CA GLN A 581 21.13 -18.80 -2.26
C GLN A 581 22.17 -18.97 -1.15
#